data_AF-H6TDW6-F1
#
_entry.id   AF-H6TDW6-F1
#
_cell.length_a   1.000
_cell.length_b   1.000
_cell.length_c   1.000
_cell.angle_alpha   90.00
_cell.angle_beta   90.00
_cell.angle_gamma   90.00
#
_symmetry.space_group_name_H-M   'P 1'
#
loop_
_entity.id
_entity.type
_entity.pdbx_description
1 polymer ?
#
loop_
_entity_poly.entity_id
_entity_poly.type
_entity_poly.pdbx_seq_one_letter_code
_entity_poly.pdbx_strand_id
1 'polypeptide(L)' 'MNPHAKLITSTSIILGTTITISSNHWAMIWTGLEINTLAIIPMISKSHHP' A
#
# COMPACT_ATOMS: atom_id res chain seq x y z
N MET A 1 -6.31 14.39 -1.51
CA MET A 1 -5.21 13.72 -2.24
C MET A 1 -5.28 14.09 -3.71
N ASN A 2 -4.18 14.61 -4.25
CA ASN A 2 -3.96 14.83 -5.68
C ASN A 2 -4.20 13.50 -6.46
N PRO A 3 -4.83 13.53 -7.65
CA PRO A 3 -4.93 12.38 -8.56
C PRO A 3 -3.64 11.54 -8.69
N HIS A 4 -2.47 12.19 -8.80
CA HIS A 4 -1.19 11.48 -8.87
C HIS A 4 -0.87 10.71 -7.58
N ALA A 5 -1.11 11.32 -6.43
CA ALA A 5 -0.90 10.66 -5.14
C ALA A 5 -1.85 9.47 -4.96
N LYS A 6 -3.12 9.59 -5.40
CA LYS A 6 -4.08 8.48 -5.39
C LYS A 6 -3.58 7.31 -6.25
N LEU A 7 -3.12 7.60 -7.47
CA LEU A 7 -2.59 6.59 -8.38
C LEU A 7 -1.43 5.84 -7.73
N ILE A 8 -0.44 6.56 -7.18
CA ILE A 8 0.74 5.96 -6.53
C ILE A 8 0.34 5.08 -5.34
N THR A 9 -0.58 5.54 -4.48
CA THR A 9 -1.04 4.72 -3.35
C THR A 9 -1.76 3.46 -3.82
N SER A 10 -2.62 3.55 -4.84
CA SER A 10 -3.34 2.39 -5.37
C SER A 10 -2.40 1.38 -6.04
N THR A 11 -1.41 1.84 -6.82
CA THR A 11 -0.40 0.95 -7.40
C THR A 11 0.49 0.31 -6.34
N SER A 12 0.78 1.02 -5.24
CA SER A 12 1.57 0.48 -4.12
C SER A 12 0.85 -0.67 -3.40
N ILE A 13 -0.47 -0.56 -3.20
CA ILE A 13 -1.30 -1.65 -2.64
C ILE A 13 -1.27 -2.89 -3.53
N ILE A 14 -1.42 -2.69 -4.84
CA ILE A 14 -1.40 -3.80 -5.80
C ILE A 14 -0.02 -4.48 -5.74
N LEU A 15 1.05 -3.68 -5.79
CA LEU A 15 2.42 -4.17 -5.75
C LEU A 15 2.75 -4.91 -4.44
N GLY A 16 2.41 -4.35 -3.28
CA GLY A 16 2.65 -4.99 -1.98
C GLY A 16 1.91 -6.32 -1.84
N THR A 17 0.68 -6.39 -2.35
CA THR A 17 -0.12 -7.62 -2.39
C THR A 17 0.49 -8.66 -3.34
N THR A 18 0.90 -8.26 -4.54
CA THR A 18 1.59 -9.16 -5.49
C THR A 18 2.89 -9.70 -4.90
N ILE A 19 3.70 -8.86 -4.26
CA ILE A 19 4.93 -9.30 -3.58
C ILE A 19 4.60 -10.31 -2.49
N THR A 20 3.62 -10.00 -1.62
CA THR A 20 3.23 -10.90 -0.53
C THR A 20 2.83 -12.29 -1.03
N ILE A 21 1.99 -12.36 -2.07
CA ILE A 21 1.45 -13.63 -2.60
C ILE A 21 2.51 -14.41 -3.40
N SER A 22 3.38 -13.71 -4.15
CA SER A 22 4.40 -14.37 -4.99
C SER A 22 5.68 -14.75 -4.23
N SER A 23 5.85 -14.26 -3.00
CA SER A 23 7.06 -14.48 -2.21
C SER A 23 7.07 -15.84 -1.52
N ASN A 24 8.23 -16.49 -1.57
CA ASN A 24 8.52 -17.71 -0.81
C ASN A 24 9.44 -17.45 0.40
N HIS A 25 9.99 -16.24 0.51
CA HIS A 25 10.88 -15.86 1.61
C HIS A 25 10.16 -14.97 2.61
N TRP A 26 10.27 -15.29 3.91
CA TRP A 26 9.61 -14.56 5.00
C TRP A 26 9.89 -13.05 4.99
N ALA A 27 11.14 -12.64 4.78
CA ALA A 27 11.48 -11.22 4.72
C ALA A 27 10.80 -10.50 3.54
N MET A 28 10.58 -11.19 2.43
CA MET A 28 9.93 -10.60 1.24
C MET A 28 8.41 -10.51 1.43
N ILE A 29 7.80 -11.52 2.08
CA ILE A 29 6.41 -11.46 2.55
C ILE A 29 6.22 -10.25 3.47
N TRP A 30 7.12 -10.09 4.46
CA TRP A 30 7.06 -8.96 5.39
C TRP A 30 7.19 -7.60 4.69
N THR A 31 8.11 -7.49 3.73
CA THR A 31 8.26 -6.27 2.92
C THR A 31 6.98 -5.95 2.14
N GLY A 32 6.33 -6.96 1.56
CA GLY A 32 5.05 -6.80 0.86
C GLY A 32 3.93 -6.30 1.78
N LEU A 33 3.86 -6.83 3.01
CA LEU A 33 2.91 -6.38 4.03
C LEU A 33 3.20 -4.95 4.48
N GLU A 34 4.46 -4.58 4.67
CA GLU A 34 4.86 -3.22 5.07
C GLU A 34 4.55 -2.17 3.97
N ILE A 35 4.75 -2.52 2.69
CA ILE A 35 4.32 -1.66 1.58
C ILE A 35 2.80 -1.44 1.62
N ASN A 36 2.02 -2.49 1.89
CA ASN A 36 0.58 -2.38 2.03
C ASN A 36 0.17 -1.48 3.20
N THR A 37 0.79 -1.61 4.37
CA THR A 37 0.44 -0.77 5.53
C THR A 37 0.76 0.70 5.29
N LEU A 38 1.93 1.02 4.74
CA LEU A 38 2.31 2.40 4.40
C LEU A 38 1.39 3.02 3.34
N ALA A 39 0.96 2.24 2.34
CA ALA A 39 0.07 2.73 1.29
C ALA A 39 -1.36 3.00 1.78
N ILE A 40 -1.82 2.31 2.82
CA ILE A 40 -3.17 2.50 3.41
C ILE A 40 -3.25 3.80 4.22
N ILE A 41 -2.18 4.21 4.92
CA ILE A 41 -2.15 5.41 5.79
C ILE A 41 -2.77 6.66 5.12
N PRO A 42 -2.31 7.14 3.95
CA PRO A 42 -2.88 8.32 3.29
C PRO A 42 -4.32 8.14 2.79
N MET A 43 -4.77 6.89 2.60
CA MET A 43 -6.15 6.59 2.19
C MET A 43 -7.12 6.75 3.36
N ILE A 44 -6.74 6.27 4.55
CA ILE A 44 -7.55 6.36 5.78
C ILE A 44 -7.41 7.71 6.48
N SER A 45 -6.29 8.42 6.30
CA SER A 45 -6.03 9.73 6.92
C SER A 45 -6.78 10.88 6.25
N LYS A 46 -7.70 10.59 5.31
CA LYS A 46 -8.61 11.61 4.80
C LYS A 46 -9.59 11.97 5.91
N SER A 47 -9.28 13.08 6.58
CA SER A 47 -10.19 13.69 7.53
C SER A 47 -11.50 14.04 6.81
N HIS A 48 -12.59 13.41 7.24
CA HIS A 48 -13.93 13.90 7.01
C HIS A 48 -14.11 15.11 7.94
N HIS A 49 -13.56 16.26 7.57
CA HIS A 49 -14.08 17.50 8.08
C HIS A 49 -15.17 17.98 7.10
N PRO A 50 -16.38 18.28 7.61
CA PRO A 50 -17.55 18.58 6.80
C PRO A 50 -17.40 19.86 5.98
#